data_AF-A0A4Q3HYS5-F1
#
_entry.id   AF-A0A4Q3HYS5-F1
#
_cell.length_a   1.000
_cell.length_b   1.000
_cell.length_c   1.000
_cell.angle_alpha   90.00
_cell.angle_beta   90.00
_cell.angle_gamma   90.00
#
_symmetry.space_group_name_H-M   'P 1'
#
loop_
_entity.id
_entity.type
_entity.pdbx_description
1 polymer ?
#
loop_
_entity_poly.entity_id
_entity_poly.type
_entity_poly.pdbx_seq_one_letter_code
_entity_poly.pdbx_strand_id
1 'polypeptide(L)' 'MTLDQSSEQSTEIAAEPVKGQRGYRVGNTFIASRPIEPALYLVATPIGNLGDITLRALETLSGADV' A
#
# COMPACT_ATOMS: atom_id res chain seq x y z
N MET A 1 -40.68 0.41 -19.07
CA MET A 1 -39.55 1.30 -19.44
C MET A 1 -39.23 2.17 -18.25
N THR A 2 -38.38 1.70 -17.35
CA THR A 2 -37.66 2.53 -16.38
C THR A 2 -36.42 1.74 -16.00
N LEU A 3 -35.25 2.27 -16.37
CA LEU A 3 -33.96 1.70 -16.05
C LEU A 3 -33.70 1.84 -14.55
N ASP A 4 -33.25 0.73 -13.97
CA ASP A 4 -32.41 0.68 -12.78
C ASP A 4 -31.14 1.50 -13.03
N GLN A 5 -30.91 2.54 -12.22
CA GLN A 5 -29.59 3.14 -11.98
C GLN A 5 -29.59 3.83 -10.62
N SER A 6 -29.02 3.20 -9.61
CA SER A 6 -28.39 3.85 -8.45
C SER A 6 -27.57 2.83 -7.65
N SER A 7 -26.44 2.39 -8.20
CA SER A 7 -25.50 1.54 -7.48
C SER A 7 -24.08 2.08 -7.59
N GLU A 8 -23.77 3.25 -7.05
CA GLU A 8 -22.38 3.64 -6.80
C GLU A 8 -22.27 4.50 -5.54
N GLN A 9 -22.23 3.84 -4.38
CA GLN A 9 -21.40 4.37 -3.30
C GLN A 9 -20.82 3.20 -2.50
N SER A 10 -19.80 2.59 -3.07
CA SER A 10 -18.90 1.68 -2.37
C SER A 10 -18.14 2.50 -1.33
N THR A 11 -18.67 2.56 -0.11
CA THR A 11 -17.85 2.69 1.09
C THR A 11 -16.86 1.54 1.08
N GLU A 12 -15.64 1.80 0.62
CA GLU A 12 -14.52 0.87 0.71
C GLU A 12 -14.10 0.80 2.17
N ILE A 13 -14.81 -0.05 2.91
CA ILE A 13 -14.48 -0.45 4.27
C ILE A 13 -13.11 -1.11 4.17
N ALA A 14 -12.16 -0.65 4.99
CA ALA A 14 -10.78 -1.12 5.07
C ALA A 14 -10.69 -2.62 4.74
N ALA A 15 -10.34 -2.92 3.49
CA ALA A 15 -10.29 -4.28 3.02
C ALA A 15 -9.23 -5.01 3.84
N GLU A 16 -9.67 -6.01 4.60
CA GLU A 16 -8.75 -6.92 5.28
C GLU A 16 -7.74 -7.45 4.24
N PRO A 17 -6.43 -7.43 4.53
CA PRO A 17 -5.43 -7.82 3.56
C PRO A 17 -5.72 -9.25 3.10
N VAL A 18 -5.89 -9.42 1.78
CA VAL A 18 -6.07 -10.74 1.19
C VAL A 18 -4.83 -11.58 1.54
N LYS A 19 -5.01 -12.84 1.94
CA LYS A 19 -3.91 -13.71 2.36
C LYS A 19 -2.83 -13.76 1.27
N GLY A 20 -1.63 -13.22 1.59
CA GLY A 20 -0.51 -13.11 0.66
C GLY A 20 -0.34 -11.73 -0.02
N GLN A 21 -1.23 -10.78 0.25
CA GLN A 21 -1.13 -9.42 -0.27
C GLN A 21 -0.05 -8.64 0.49
N ARG A 22 0.99 -8.21 -0.25
CA ARG A 22 2.05 -7.35 0.28
C ARG A 22 1.54 -5.94 0.53
N GLY A 23 2.06 -5.30 1.57
CA GLY A 23 1.62 -3.98 2.00
C GLY A 23 2.49 -3.40 3.11
N TYR A 24 2.23 -2.15 3.45
CA TYR A 24 2.86 -1.46 4.56
C TYR A 24 1.80 -0.73 5.40
N ARG A 25 2.18 -0.24 6.58
CA ARG A 25 1.28 0.44 7.51
C ARG A 25 1.73 1.88 7.75
N VAL A 26 0.77 2.79 7.80
CA VAL A 26 0.98 4.18 8.23
C VAL A 26 0.01 4.44 9.38
N GLY A 27 0.54 4.50 10.60
CA GLY A 27 -0.28 4.46 11.81
C GLY A 27 -1.14 3.19 11.86
N ASN A 28 -2.46 3.36 11.96
CA ASN A 28 -3.41 2.25 12.02
C ASN A 28 -3.93 1.79 10.65
N THR A 29 -3.55 2.47 9.57
CA THR A 29 -4.03 2.22 8.21
C THR A 29 -3.10 1.27 7.47
N PHE A 30 -3.65 0.21 6.89
CA PHE A 30 -2.93 -0.68 5.97
C PHE A 30 -3.04 -0.13 4.53
N ILE A 31 -1.92 -0.14 3.81
CA ILE A 31 -1.84 0.29 2.42
C ILE A 31 -1.28 -0.88 1.61
N ALA A 32 -2.04 -1.34 0.62
CA ALA A 32 -1.60 -2.38 -0.30
C ALA A 32 -0.48 -1.87 -1.20
N SER A 33 0.57 -2.67 -1.36
CA SER A 33 1.71 -2.30 -2.21
C SER A 33 1.44 -2.68 -3.64
N ARG A 34 1.93 -1.83 -4.55
CA ARG A 34 1.90 -2.12 -5.98
C ARG A 34 3.00 -3.12 -6.33
N PRO A 35 2.78 -4.02 -7.30
CA PRO A 35 3.86 -4.85 -7.84
C PRO A 35 5.00 -3.95 -8.34
N ILE A 36 6.23 -4.30 -7.97
CA ILE A 36 7.44 -3.64 -8.44
C ILE A 36 8.13 -4.53 -9.47
N GLU A 37 8.75 -3.91 -10.49
CA GLU A 37 9.54 -4.66 -11.47
C GLU A 37 10.87 -5.12 -10.85
N PRO A 38 11.42 -6.29 -11.26
CA PRO A 38 12.71 -6.75 -10.78
C PRO A 38 13.84 -5.77 -11.13
N ALA A 39 14.41 -5.13 -10.10
CA ALA A 39 15.52 -4.19 -10.23
C ALA A 39 16.20 -3.97 -8.87
N LEU A 40 17.31 -3.22 -8.86
CA LEU A 40 17.93 -2.71 -7.64
C LEU A 40 17.35 -1.33 -7.31
N TYR A 41 16.60 -1.24 -6.22
CA TYR A 41 16.03 0.03 -5.74
C TYR A 41 16.87 0.60 -4.61
N LEU A 42 17.44 1.78 -4.84
CA LEU A 42 18.14 2.52 -3.79
C LEU A 42 17.14 3.29 -2.95
N VAL A 43 17.11 2.99 -1.66
CA VAL A 43 16.21 3.62 -0.69
C VAL A 43 17.05 4.28 0.39
N ALA A 44 16.78 5.54 0.67
CA ALA A 44 17.42 6.24 1.78
C ALA A 44 16.93 5.67 3.12
N THR A 45 17.86 5.42 4.05
CA THR A 45 17.55 5.08 5.44
C THR A 45 17.64 6.33 6.32
N PRO A 46 16.69 6.55 7.26
CA PRO A 46 16.78 7.67 8.18
C PRO A 46 18.01 7.60 9.09
N ILE A 47 18.54 8.75 9.49
CA ILE A 47 19.73 8.86 10.36
C ILE A 47 19.42 8.79 11.87
N GLY A 48 18.19 8.47 12.24
CA GLY A 48 17.81 8.33 13.66
C GLY A 48 16.32 8.09 13.88
N ASN A 49 15.46 8.97 13.36
CA ASN A 49 14.01 8.82 13.53
C ASN A 49 13.41 7.92 12.44
N LEU A 50 12.87 6.77 12.83
CA LEU A 50 12.21 5.85 11.90
C LEU A 50 11.00 6.47 11.20
N GLY A 51 10.34 7.45 11.84
CA GLY A 51 9.22 8.16 11.25
C GLY A 51 9.60 9.02 10.03
N ASP A 52 10.88 9.30 9.82
CA ASP A 52 11.37 10.11 8.70
C ASP A 52 11.53 9.27 7.40
N ILE A 53 11.26 7.96 7.47
CA ILE A 53 11.24 7.12 6.27
C ILE A 53 10.12 7.58 5.32
N THR A 54 10.42 7.66 4.03
CA THR A 54 9.43 8.15 3.06
C THR A 54 8.34 7.11 2.77
N LEU A 55 7.14 7.55 2.37
CA LEU A 55 6.07 6.63 1.92
C LEU A 55 6.48 5.82 0.69
N ARG A 56 7.32 6.40 -0.19
CA ARG A 56 7.90 5.70 -1.34
C ARG A 56 8.83 4.57 -0.89
N ALA A 57 9.70 4.83 0.09
CA ALA A 57 10.57 3.80 0.67
C ALA A 57 9.76 2.63 1.25
N LEU A 58 8.68 2.90 1.97
CA LEU A 58 7.80 1.86 2.51
C LEU A 58 7.11 1.05 1.39
N GLU A 59 6.61 1.70 0.34
CA GLU A 59 6.01 1.00 -0.81
C GLU A 59 7.05 0.10 -1.52
N THR A 60 8.26 0.59 -1.73
CA THR A 60 9.33 -0.20 -2.36
C THR A 60 9.75 -1.39 -1.50
N LEU A 61 9.99 -1.18 -0.20
CA LEU A 61 10.45 -2.25 0.71
C LEU A 61 9.40 -3.32 0.94
N SER A 62 8.13 -2.94 1.01
CA SER A 62 7.04 -3.91 1.12
C SER A 62 6.85 -4.76 -0.13
N GLY A 63 7.31 -4.28 -1.30
CA GLY A 63 7.37 -5.05 -2.54
C GLY A 63 8.64 -5.90 -2.69
N ALA A 64 9.71 -5.61 -1.94
CA ALA A 64 11.01 -6.27 -2.07
C ALA A 64 11.01 -7.71 -1.53
N ASP A 65 11.81 -8.57 -2.16
CA ASP A 65 12.03 -9.95 -1.71
C ASP A 65 13.20 -10.09 -0.74
N VAL A 66 14.16 -9.14 -0.79
CA VAL A 66 15.41 -9.11 0.00
C VAL A 66 15.64 -7.71 0.53
#